data_AF-A0A2H0W859-F1
#
_entry.id   AF-A0A2H0W859-F1
#
_cell.length_a   1.000
_cell.length_b   1.000
_cell.length_c   1.000
_cell.angle_alpha   90.00
_cell.angle_beta   90.00
_cell.angle_gamma   90.00
#
_symmetry.space_group_name_H-M   'P 1'
#
loop_
_entity.id
_entity.type
_entity.pdbx_description
1 polymer ?
#
loop_
_entity_poly.entity_id
_entity_poly.type
_entity_poly.pdbx_seq_one_letter_code
_entity_poly.pdbx_strand_id
1 'polypeptide(L)' 'MKTVEEITKYREMKVEQLQALILEMKKELAMNTLKIKAGKLSNSAVISKTRKNLARALTILSQKEME' A
#
# COMPACT_ATOMS: atom_id res chain seq x y z
N MET A 1 -4.92 15.98 6.70
CA MET A 1 -4.88 14.59 7.20
C MET A 1 -4.91 13.64 6.00
N LYS A 2 -3.76 13.23 5.44
CA LYS A 2 -3.74 12.36 4.24
C LYS A 2 -4.27 10.94 4.49
N THR A 3 -4.36 10.51 5.75
CA THR A 3 -4.66 9.13 6.13
C THR A 3 -6.15 8.77 6.05
N VAL A 4 -7.04 9.73 6.28
CA VAL A 4 -8.50 9.52 6.23
C VAL A 4 -8.96 9.43 4.77
N GLU A 5 -8.45 10.33 3.93
CA GLU A 5 -8.70 10.35 2.47
C GLU A 5 -8.26 9.03 1.80
N GLU A 6 -7.09 8.50 2.17
CA GLU A 6 -6.59 7.22 1.66
C GLU A 6 -7.52 6.04 2.02
N ILE A 7 -8.07 6.01 3.25
CA ILE A 7 -8.98 4.96 3.71
C ILE A 7 -10.31 5.03 2.96
N THR A 8 -10.89 6.23 2.82
CA THR A 8 -12.14 6.42 2.06
C THR A 8 -11.97 5.96 0.63
N LYS A 9 -10.86 6.34 -0.02
CA LYS A 9 -10.54 5.89 -1.39
C LYS A 9 -10.51 4.37 -1.51
N TYR A 10 -9.87 3.66 -0.59
CA TYR A 10 -9.82 2.19 -0.63
C TYR A 10 -11.20 1.55 -0.45
N ARG A 11 -12.09 2.16 0.35
CA ARG A 11 -13.47 1.68 0.53
C ARG A 11 -14.33 1.87 -0.72
N GLU A 12 -14.09 2.93 -1.49
CA GLU A 12 -14.80 3.20 -2.75
C GLU A 12 -14.33 2.33 -3.91
N MET A 13 -13.10 1.80 -3.86
CA MET A 13 -12.57 0.91 -4.89
C MET A 13 -13.31 -0.44 -4.92
N LYS A 14 -13.46 -0.99 -6.14
CA LYS A 14 -13.89 -2.37 -6.33
C LYS A 14 -12.81 -3.35 -5.85
N VAL A 15 -13.21 -4.56 -5.48
CA VAL A 15 -12.30 -5.63 -5.00
C VAL A 15 -11.13 -5.84 -5.97
N GLU A 16 -11.41 -6.01 -7.26
CA GLU A 16 -10.40 -6.20 -8.31
C GLU A 16 -9.39 -5.04 -8.39
N GLN A 17 -9.88 -3.80 -8.28
CA GLN A 17 -9.04 -2.61 -8.31
C GLN A 17 -8.16 -2.53 -7.06
N LEU A 18 -8.71 -2.91 -5.91
CA LEU A 18 -7.98 -2.95 -4.64
C LEU A 18 -6.90 -4.03 -4.65
N GLN A 19 -7.19 -5.21 -5.22
CA GLN A 19 -6.22 -6.28 -5.43
C GLN A 19 -5.08 -5.86 -6.37
N ALA A 20 -5.41 -5.19 -7.49
CA ALA A 20 -4.41 -4.65 -8.41
C ALA A 20 -3.52 -3.60 -7.73
N LEU A 21 -4.12 -2.70 -6.95
CA LEU A 21 -3.37 -1.70 -6.17
C LEU A 21 -2.42 -2.36 -5.16
N ILE A 22 -2.91 -3.37 -4.42
CA ILE A 22 -2.11 -4.13 -3.45
C ILE A 22 -0.90 -4.77 -4.13
N LEU A 23 -1.09 -5.35 -5.32
CA LEU A 23 0.00 -5.94 -6.10
C LEU A 23 1.06 -4.89 -6.45
N GLU A 24 0.64 -3.72 -6.90
CA GLU A 24 1.55 -2.63 -7.25
C GLU A 24 2.32 -2.11 -6.04
N MET A 25 1.63 -1.93 -4.90
CA MET A 25 2.28 -1.52 -3.64
C MET A 25 3.30 -2.54 -3.15
N LYS A 26 3.06 -3.85 -3.35
CA LYS A 26 4.04 -4.91 -3.05
C LYS A 26 5.28 -4.80 -3.94
N LYS A 27 5.11 -4.55 -5.25
CA LYS A 27 6.22 -4.33 -6.19
C LYS A 27 7.02 -3.09 -5.82
N GLU A 28 6.34 -1.99 -5.54
CA GLU A 28 6.96 -0.73 -5.12
C GLU A 28 7.76 -0.94 -3.83
N LEU A 29 7.20 -1.64 -2.85
CA LEU A 29 7.87 -1.95 -1.59
C LEU A 29 9.15 -2.77 -1.82
N ALA A 30 9.09 -3.80 -2.67
CA ALA A 30 10.25 -4.63 -3.00
C ALA A 30 11.34 -3.80 -3.71
N MET A 31 10.96 -3.01 -4.71
CA MET A 31 11.87 -2.15 -5.47
C MET A 31 12.54 -1.10 -4.57
N ASN A 32 11.76 -0.42 -3.73
CA ASN A 32 12.30 0.59 -2.82
C ASN A 32 13.21 -0.05 -1.76
N THR A 33 12.86 -1.23 -1.25
CA THR A 33 13.73 -1.99 -0.33
C THR A 33 15.07 -2.33 -0.98
N LEU A 34 15.06 -2.79 -2.23
CA LEU A 34 16.28 -3.05 -3.01
C LEU A 34 17.12 -1.78 -3.21
N LYS A 35 16.49 -0.66 -3.58
CA LYS A 35 17.18 0.63 -3.75
C LYS A 35 17.83 1.11 -2.46
N ILE A 36 17.17 0.97 -1.31
CA ILE A 36 17.78 1.33 -0.01
C ILE A 36 18.97 0.44 0.29
N LYS A 37 18.83 -0.88 0.14
CA LYS A 37 19.94 -1.83 0.38
C LYS A 37 21.13 -1.56 -0.54
N ALA A 38 20.87 -1.14 -1.77
CA ALA A 38 21.91 -0.76 -2.74
C ALA A 38 22.49 0.64 -2.52
N GLY A 39 22.06 1.38 -1.48
CA GLY A 39 22.47 2.77 -1.23
C GLY A 39 21.93 3.78 -2.24
N LYS A 40 21.02 3.37 -3.13
CA LYS A 40 20.41 4.20 -4.19
C LYS A 40 19.17 4.97 -3.75
N LEU A 41 18.72 4.78 -2.51
CA LEU A 41 17.63 5.53 -1.91
C LEU A 41 17.95 5.83 -0.45
N SER A 42 17.99 7.11 -0.09
CA SER A 42 18.28 7.57 1.28
C SER A 42 17.03 7.65 2.15
N ASN A 43 15.85 7.83 1.55
CA ASN A 43 14.62 8.05 2.28
C ASN A 43 13.89 6.73 2.61
N SER A 44 14.17 6.18 3.79
CA SER A 44 13.51 4.99 4.33
C SER A 44 12.07 5.22 4.81
N ALA A 45 11.64 6.47 4.98
CA ALA A 45 10.27 6.78 5.39
C ALA A 45 9.24 6.35 4.32
N VAL A 46 9.64 6.32 3.04
CA VAL A 46 8.80 5.83 1.94
C VAL A 46 8.42 4.36 2.16
N ILE A 47 9.35 3.50 2.60
CA ILE A 47 9.08 2.09 2.91
C ILE A 47 8.07 1.96 4.05
N SER A 48 8.21 2.77 5.10
CA SER A 48 7.28 2.76 6.23
C SER A 48 5.88 3.20 5.79
N LYS A 49 5.79 4.25 4.97
CA LYS A 49 4.53 4.73 4.42
C LYS A 49 3.86 3.69 3.52
N THR A 50 4.57 3.11 2.56
CA THR A 50 4.04 2.08 1.65
C THR A 50 3.56 0.86 2.43
N ARG A 51 4.28 0.40 3.47
CA ARG A 51 3.83 -0.69 4.35
C ARG A 51 2.52 -0.38 5.07
N LYS A 52 2.42 0.81 5.68
CA LYS A 52 1.19 1.22 6.40
C LYS A 52 0.01 1.31 5.45
N ASN A 53 0.20 1.89 4.27
CA ASN A 53 -0.85 2.00 3.27
C ASN A 53 -1.27 0.61 2.75
N LEU A 54 -0.32 -0.29 2.52
CA LEU A 54 -0.57 -1.68 2.11
C LEU A 54 -1.39 -2.43 3.17
N ALA A 55 -1.05 -2.29 4.46
CA ALA A 55 -1.80 -2.91 5.55
C ALA A 55 -3.26 -2.44 5.61
N ARG A 56 -3.51 -1.13 5.39
CA ARG A 56 -4.87 -0.58 5.32
C ARG A 56 -5.66 -1.14 4.14
N ALA A 57 -5.05 -1.17 2.95
CA ALA A 57 -5.69 -1.71 1.76
C ALA A 57 -6.05 -3.20 1.95
N LEU A 58 -5.15 -4.00 2.53
CA LEU A 58 -5.41 -5.41 2.86
C LEU A 58 -6.55 -5.58 3.88
N THR A 59 -6.61 -4.71 4.90
CA THR A 59 -7.69 -4.73 5.89
C THR A 59 -9.04 -4.49 5.23
N ILE A 60 -9.13 -3.50 4.35
CA ILE A 60 -10.38 -3.16 3.65
C ILE A 60 -10.76 -4.24 2.64
N LEU A 61 -9.78 -4.85 1.97
CA LEU A 61 -10.03 -5.99 1.09
C LEU A 61 -10.65 -7.15 1.89
N SER A 62 -10.05 -7.51 3.03
CA SER A 62 -10.58 -8.55 3.91
C SER A 62 -11.98 -8.23 4.43
N GLN A 63 -12.26 -6.97 4.76
CA GLN A 63 -13.61 -6.54 5.14
C GLN A 63 -14.61 -6.75 4.00
N LYS A 64 -14.26 -6.35 2.77
CA LYS A 64 -15.09 -6.52 1.57
C LYS A 64 -15.30 -7.98 1.17
N GLU A 65 -14.36 -8.86 1.48
CA GLU A 65 -14.48 -10.30 1.21
C GLU A 65 -15.33 -11.04 2.26
N MET A 66 -15.59 -10.42 3.41
CA MET A 66 -16.42 -10.97 4.50
C MET A 66 -17.86 -10.44 4.52
N GLU A 67 -18.15 -9.38 3.76
CA GLU A 67 -19.51 -8.86 3.51
C GLU A 67 -20.25 -9.70 2.46
#